data_AF-A0A968RZA8-F1
#
_entry.id   AF-A0A968RZA8-F1
#
_cell.length_a   1.000
_cell.length_b   1.000
_cell.length_c   1.000
_cell.angle_alpha   90.00
_cell.angle_beta   90.00
_cell.angle_gamma   90.00
#
_symmetry.space_group_name_H-M   'P 1'
#
loop_
_entity.id
_entity.type
_entity.pdbx_description
1 polymer ?
#
loop_
_entity_poly.entity_id
_entity_poly.type
_entity_poly.pdbx_seq_one_letter_code
_entity_poly.pdbx_strand_id
1 'polypeptide(L)'
;MEAGAGLGDNRLYGGAGNDELIAGAAGGDRLFGNNGDDVLDSSLSLGENRLYGGNGDDVLIAGLGDRLIGGSGSDRLFAMLGGDNTLTGGRGNDQFWLGGIELGEELNLVTDFTSGEDSLGLGDLTLDFDEIALRQAGADTVIGIGDRDIARLINVNASSLSAGDFILNSSPVLA
;
A
#
# COMPACT_ATOMS: atom_id res chain seq x y z
N MET A 1 2.54 13.02 -17.43
CA MET A 1 3.46 14.14 -17.12
C MET A 1 4.33 13.69 -15.95
N GLU A 2 5.63 14.01 -15.92
CA GLU A 2 6.49 13.75 -14.75
C GLU A 2 6.57 15.04 -13.90
N ALA A 3 6.12 14.99 -12.65
CA ALA A 3 6.30 16.08 -11.70
C ALA A 3 7.14 15.58 -10.52
N GLY A 4 8.38 16.05 -10.42
CA GLY A 4 9.25 15.83 -9.26
C GLY A 4 9.24 17.02 -8.32
N ALA A 5 9.10 16.78 -7.03
CA ALA A 5 9.06 17.85 -6.02
C ALA A 5 10.45 18.31 -5.54
N GLY A 6 10.55 19.59 -5.17
CA GLY A 6 11.72 20.15 -4.49
C GLY A 6 11.73 19.85 -2.98
N LEU A 7 12.63 20.47 -2.23
CA LEU A 7 12.63 20.33 -0.76
C LEU A 7 11.41 21.01 -0.13
N GLY A 8 10.89 20.44 0.96
CA GLY A 8 9.78 21.00 1.75
C GLY A 8 8.43 20.38 1.39
N ASP A 9 7.33 20.87 1.98
CA ASP A 9 6.00 20.31 1.73
C ASP A 9 5.44 20.77 0.38
N ASN A 10 5.31 19.85 -0.56
CA ASN A 10 4.82 20.10 -1.92
C ASN A 10 3.39 19.58 -2.13
N ARG A 11 2.76 20.09 -3.20
CA ARG A 11 1.52 19.55 -3.75
C ARG A 11 1.69 19.29 -5.24
N LEU A 12 1.51 18.05 -5.66
CA LEU A 12 1.67 17.60 -7.04
C LEU A 12 0.31 17.14 -7.57
N TYR A 13 0.03 17.45 -8.83
CA TYR A 13 -1.24 17.11 -9.48
C TYR A 13 -0.95 16.56 -10.88
N GLY A 14 -1.43 15.35 -11.18
CA GLY A 14 -1.35 14.73 -12.52
C GLY A 14 -2.41 15.34 -13.45
N GLY A 15 -3.67 15.17 -13.05
CA GLY A 15 -4.81 15.83 -13.68
C GLY A 15 -5.64 14.87 -14.51
N ALA A 16 -5.39 14.79 -15.81
CA ALA A 16 -6.15 13.89 -16.67
C ALA A 16 -5.21 13.14 -17.59
N GLY A 17 -5.45 11.83 -17.72
CA GLY A 17 -4.55 10.91 -18.39
C GLY A 17 -3.59 10.28 -17.39
N ASN A 18 -2.76 9.37 -17.87
CA ASN A 18 -1.87 8.59 -17.03
C ASN A 18 -0.60 9.41 -16.72
N ASP A 19 -0.40 9.73 -15.46
CA ASP A 19 0.65 10.61 -14.95
C ASP A 19 1.60 9.90 -13.98
N GLU A 20 2.80 10.46 -13.83
CA GLU A 20 3.82 9.97 -12.90
C GLU A 20 4.22 11.10 -11.97
N LEU A 21 3.99 10.92 -10.67
CA LEU A 21 4.23 11.92 -9.63
C LEU A 21 5.22 11.36 -8.62
N ILE A 22 6.31 12.10 -8.37
CA ILE A 22 7.37 11.69 -7.45
C ILE A 22 7.51 12.73 -6.35
N ALA A 23 7.36 12.29 -5.11
CA ALA A 23 7.55 13.13 -3.94
C ALA A 23 8.99 13.65 -3.86
N GLY A 24 9.16 14.84 -3.30
CA GLY A 24 10.47 15.41 -3.00
C GLY A 24 11.19 14.60 -1.94
N ALA A 25 12.52 14.73 -1.91
CA ALA A 25 13.38 13.96 -1.00
C ALA A 25 13.09 14.20 0.50
N ALA A 26 12.39 15.28 0.85
CA ALA A 26 11.99 15.60 2.22
C ALA A 26 10.77 16.52 2.21
N GLY A 27 9.96 16.45 3.26
CA GLY A 27 8.69 17.17 3.39
C GLY A 27 7.51 16.20 3.41
N GLY A 28 6.38 16.63 3.97
CA GLY A 28 5.13 15.86 3.94
C GLY A 28 4.34 16.21 2.68
N ASP A 29 4.74 15.63 1.54
CA ASP A 29 4.17 15.96 0.25
C ASP A 29 2.74 15.41 0.09
N ARG A 30 1.98 16.04 -0.80
CA ARG A 30 0.66 15.55 -1.23
C ARG A 30 0.64 15.36 -2.74
N LEU A 31 0.44 14.13 -3.18
CA LEU A 31 0.39 13.75 -4.59
C LEU A 31 -1.05 13.39 -4.95
N PHE A 32 -1.57 13.96 -6.04
CA PHE A 32 -2.93 13.74 -6.52
C PHE A 32 -2.88 13.30 -7.99
N GLY A 33 -3.14 12.02 -8.28
CA GLY A 33 -3.21 11.50 -9.66
C GLY A 33 -4.38 12.12 -10.43
N ASN A 34 -5.58 11.98 -9.84
CA ASN A 34 -6.88 12.42 -10.34
C ASN A 34 -7.53 11.42 -11.32
N ASN A 35 -7.50 11.65 -12.64
CA ASN A 35 -8.15 10.76 -13.60
C ASN A 35 -7.11 10.12 -14.51
N GLY A 36 -7.08 8.81 -14.60
CA GLY A 36 -6.12 8.06 -15.40
C GLY A 36 -5.50 6.96 -14.55
N ASP A 37 -4.73 6.08 -15.18
CA ASP A 37 -3.98 5.07 -14.45
C ASP A 37 -2.63 5.69 -14.08
N ASP A 38 -2.52 6.19 -12.85
CA ASP A 38 -1.41 7.02 -12.40
C ASP A 38 -0.36 6.22 -11.60
N VAL A 39 0.87 6.73 -11.57
CA VAL A 39 1.95 6.22 -10.72
C VAL A 39 2.36 7.32 -9.74
N LEU A 40 2.18 7.07 -8.44
CA LEU A 40 2.55 7.99 -7.37
C LEU A 40 3.61 7.33 -6.49
N ASP A 41 4.78 7.96 -6.38
CA ASP A 41 5.94 7.39 -5.68
C ASP A 41 6.49 8.34 -4.61
N SER A 42 6.49 7.88 -3.35
CA SER A 42 7.17 8.52 -2.21
C SER A 42 8.21 7.62 -1.53
N SER A 43 8.59 6.51 -2.16
CA SER A 43 9.52 5.50 -1.62
C SER A 43 10.88 6.06 -1.17
N LEU A 44 11.36 7.14 -1.81
CA LEU A 44 12.63 7.80 -1.49
C LEU A 44 12.49 9.04 -0.61
N SER A 45 11.27 9.40 -0.19
CA SER A 45 10.98 10.59 0.60
C SER A 45 11.16 10.35 2.10
N LEU A 46 11.77 11.31 2.80
CA LEU A 46 12.00 11.27 4.25
C LEU A 46 10.92 12.01 5.06
N GLY A 47 9.66 12.01 4.63
CA GLY A 47 8.54 12.64 5.34
C GLY A 47 7.24 11.85 5.22
N GLU A 48 6.24 12.18 6.05
CA GLU A 48 4.91 11.54 6.01
C GLU A 48 4.05 12.12 4.87
N ASN A 49 4.13 11.49 3.72
CA ASN A 49 3.45 11.87 2.50
C ASN A 49 1.99 11.37 2.47
N ARG A 50 1.21 11.97 1.57
CA ARG A 50 -0.17 11.59 1.30
C ARG A 50 -0.36 11.42 -0.20
N LEU A 51 -0.63 10.20 -0.62
CA LEU A 51 -0.81 9.82 -2.01
C LEU A 51 -2.29 9.52 -2.24
N TYR A 52 -2.87 10.17 -3.25
CA TYR A 52 -4.25 9.98 -3.68
C TYR A 52 -4.25 9.61 -5.17
N GLY A 53 -4.60 8.36 -5.50
CA GLY A 53 -4.68 7.88 -6.88
C GLY A 53 -5.80 8.60 -7.63
N GLY A 54 -7.04 8.31 -7.26
CA GLY A 54 -8.23 8.97 -7.80
C GLY A 54 -9.12 7.98 -8.55
N ASN A 55 -9.34 8.23 -9.83
CA ASN A 55 -10.10 7.35 -10.71
C ASN A 55 -9.14 6.72 -11.73
N GLY A 56 -9.14 5.40 -11.82
CA GLY A 56 -8.25 4.64 -12.70
C GLY A 56 -7.57 3.53 -11.93
N ASP A 57 -6.82 2.66 -12.61
CA ASP A 57 -6.10 1.57 -11.96
C ASP A 57 -4.70 2.08 -11.55
N ASP A 58 -4.58 2.61 -10.34
CA ASP A 58 -3.42 3.36 -9.91
C ASP A 58 -2.32 2.49 -9.26
N VAL A 59 -1.09 3.01 -9.27
CA VAL A 59 0.06 2.45 -8.55
C VAL A 59 0.58 3.46 -7.55
N LEU A 60 0.47 3.14 -6.26
CA LEU A 60 0.91 4.01 -5.17
C LEU A 60 2.05 3.32 -4.40
N ILE A 61 3.21 3.97 -4.30
CA ILE A 61 4.40 3.43 -3.65
C ILE A 61 4.77 4.31 -2.46
N ALA A 62 4.66 3.75 -1.26
CA ALA A 62 4.97 4.40 0.00
C ALA A 62 6.46 4.32 0.35
N GLY A 63 6.94 5.35 1.02
CA GLY A 63 8.11 5.31 1.89
C GLY A 63 7.70 4.91 3.32
N LEU A 64 8.10 5.71 4.30
CA LEU A 64 7.89 5.46 5.73
C LEU A 64 6.82 6.39 6.30
N GLY A 65 5.82 5.86 7.01
CA GLY A 65 4.79 6.67 7.68
C GLY A 65 3.79 7.36 6.73
N ASP A 66 3.72 6.90 5.48
CA ASP A 66 2.89 7.48 4.44
C ASP A 66 1.44 7.04 4.53
N ARG A 67 0.57 7.81 3.87
CA ARG A 67 -0.87 7.53 3.77
C ARG A 67 -1.27 7.43 2.31
N LEU A 68 -1.74 6.25 1.91
CA LEU A 68 -2.10 5.94 0.53
C LEU A 68 -3.61 5.71 0.46
N ILE A 69 -4.24 6.36 -0.53
CA ILE A 69 -5.65 6.17 -0.88
C ILE A 69 -5.69 5.92 -2.38
N GLY A 70 -6.03 4.69 -2.79
CA GLY A 70 -6.18 4.31 -4.20
C GLY A 70 -7.31 5.09 -4.84
N GLY A 71 -8.54 4.83 -4.39
CA GLY A 71 -9.72 5.58 -4.80
C GLY A 71 -10.73 4.69 -5.48
N SER A 72 -10.81 4.76 -6.80
CA SER A 72 -11.70 3.88 -7.56
C SER A 72 -10.99 3.33 -8.77
N GLY A 73 -11.07 2.02 -8.93
CA GLY A 73 -10.28 1.26 -9.88
C GLY A 73 -9.71 0.04 -9.17
N SER A 74 -8.89 -0.75 -9.86
CA SER A 74 -8.13 -1.84 -9.26
C SER A 74 -6.73 -1.36 -8.95
N ASP A 75 -6.56 -0.84 -7.75
CA ASP A 75 -5.34 -0.14 -7.35
C ASP A 75 -4.29 -1.09 -6.78
N ARG A 76 -3.01 -0.70 -6.90
CA ARG A 76 -1.88 -1.42 -6.31
C ARG A 76 -1.12 -0.51 -5.36
N LEU A 77 -1.22 -0.81 -4.07
CA LEU A 77 -0.63 -0.02 -3.00
C LEU A 77 0.56 -0.77 -2.39
N PHE A 78 1.75 -0.18 -2.49
CA PHE A 78 3.01 -0.77 -2.05
C PHE A 78 3.51 -0.09 -0.78
N ALA A 79 3.67 -0.84 0.30
CA ALA A 79 4.33 -0.43 1.53
C ALA A 79 5.45 -1.42 1.87
N MET A 80 6.44 -1.49 0.97
CA MET A 80 7.50 -2.49 0.98
C MET A 80 8.73 -2.09 1.81
N LEU A 81 8.81 -0.83 2.25
CA LEU A 81 9.91 -0.30 3.05
C LEU A 81 9.38 0.29 4.36
N GLY A 82 10.06 0.03 5.46
CA GLY A 82 9.70 0.59 6.75
C GLY A 82 8.39 0.04 7.31
N GLY A 83 7.62 0.92 7.95
CA GLY A 83 6.39 0.64 8.68
C GLY A 83 5.58 1.91 8.94
N ASP A 84 4.53 1.82 9.73
CA ASP A 84 3.63 2.94 10.07
C ASP A 84 2.87 3.55 8.86
N ASN A 85 2.81 2.83 7.72
CA ASN A 85 2.01 3.28 6.59
C ASN A 85 0.52 2.96 6.82
N THR A 86 -0.38 3.82 6.33
CA THR A 86 -1.82 3.55 6.30
C THR A 86 -2.32 3.48 4.86
N LEU A 87 -2.90 2.34 4.49
CA LEU A 87 -3.35 2.05 3.14
C LEU A 87 -4.87 1.89 3.11
N THR A 88 -5.50 2.51 2.12
CA THR A 88 -6.94 2.41 1.81
C THR A 88 -7.07 2.16 0.32
N GLY A 89 -7.64 1.02 -0.07
CA GLY A 89 -7.81 0.67 -1.47
C GLY A 89 -8.91 1.53 -2.11
N GLY A 90 -10.08 1.54 -1.48
CA GLY A 90 -11.25 2.26 -1.95
C GLY A 90 -12.24 1.32 -2.61
N ARG A 91 -12.57 1.57 -3.88
CA ARG A 91 -13.54 0.77 -4.63
C ARG A 91 -12.84 0.00 -5.73
N GLY A 92 -13.10 -1.30 -5.79
CA GLY A 92 -12.56 -2.17 -6.82
C GLY A 92 -11.72 -3.26 -6.18
N ASN A 93 -11.13 -4.11 -7.00
CA ASN A 93 -10.32 -5.21 -6.51
C ASN A 93 -8.89 -4.71 -6.31
N ASP A 94 -8.53 -4.39 -5.06
CA ASP A 94 -7.27 -3.74 -4.75
C ASP A 94 -6.20 -4.72 -4.28
N GLN A 95 -4.94 -4.36 -4.49
CA GLN A 95 -3.80 -5.14 -4.03
C GLN A 95 -2.96 -4.36 -3.03
N PHE A 96 -2.81 -4.91 -1.83
CA PHE A 96 -1.99 -4.34 -0.76
C PHE A 96 -0.71 -5.15 -0.62
N TRP A 97 0.42 -4.56 -1.02
CA TRP A 97 1.73 -5.19 -0.98
C TRP A 97 2.50 -4.73 0.25
N LEU A 98 2.55 -5.60 1.26
CA LEU A 98 2.98 -5.29 2.63
C LEU A 98 4.29 -5.99 3.04
N GLY A 99 4.87 -6.78 2.13
CA GLY A 99 6.09 -7.55 2.39
C GLY A 99 7.29 -6.98 1.63
N GLY A 100 8.36 -6.68 2.36
CA GLY A 100 9.65 -6.26 1.83
C GLY A 100 10.79 -6.55 2.80
N ILE A 101 12.02 -6.28 2.37
CA ILE A 101 13.26 -6.76 3.02
C ILE A 101 13.57 -6.01 4.34
N GLU A 102 12.89 -4.90 4.59
CA GLU A 102 13.16 -3.99 5.71
C GLU A 102 11.84 -3.55 6.38
N LEU A 103 11.12 -4.51 6.96
CA LEU A 103 9.95 -4.22 7.79
C LEU A 103 10.41 -3.45 9.05
N GLY A 104 9.88 -2.25 9.23
CA GLY A 104 10.09 -1.42 10.40
C GLY A 104 9.49 -2.05 11.67
N GLU A 105 9.70 -1.41 12.83
CA GLU A 105 9.12 -1.90 14.10
C GLU A 105 7.60 -1.67 14.18
N GLU A 106 7.09 -0.67 13.46
CA GLU A 106 5.67 -0.31 13.40
C GLU A 106 4.95 -1.03 12.26
N LEU A 107 3.71 -1.45 12.50
CA LEU A 107 2.93 -2.19 11.51
C LEU A 107 2.34 -1.27 10.45
N ASN A 108 2.31 -1.75 9.20
CA ASN A 108 1.45 -1.17 8.18
C ASN A 108 -0.02 -1.47 8.51
N LEU A 109 -0.90 -0.51 8.26
CA LEU A 109 -2.34 -0.62 8.50
C LEU A 109 -3.08 -0.65 7.17
N VAL A 110 -3.95 -1.64 6.98
CA VAL A 110 -4.91 -1.67 5.87
C VAL A 110 -6.30 -1.43 6.43
N THR A 111 -7.02 -0.44 5.90
CA THR A 111 -8.20 0.11 6.58
C THR A 111 -9.55 -0.39 6.07
N ASP A 112 -9.59 -0.93 4.86
CA ASP A 112 -10.84 -1.29 4.17
C ASP A 112 -10.80 -2.64 3.43
N PHE A 113 -9.82 -3.49 3.75
CA PHE A 113 -9.65 -4.80 3.12
C PHE A 113 -10.94 -5.64 3.14
N THR A 114 -11.37 -6.09 1.96
CA THR A 114 -12.54 -6.92 1.74
C THR A 114 -12.16 -8.28 1.16
N SER A 115 -12.31 -9.34 1.96
CA SER A 115 -12.01 -10.71 1.52
C SER A 115 -12.88 -11.13 0.32
N GLY A 116 -12.25 -11.76 -0.67
CA GLY A 116 -12.87 -12.12 -1.94
C GLY A 116 -13.00 -10.99 -2.98
N GLU A 117 -12.61 -9.76 -2.62
CA GLU A 117 -12.49 -8.61 -3.53
C GLU A 117 -11.01 -8.20 -3.65
N ASP A 118 -10.38 -7.94 -2.50
CA ASP A 118 -9.00 -7.48 -2.40
C ASP A 118 -8.00 -8.62 -2.23
N SER A 119 -6.71 -8.29 -2.36
CA SER A 119 -5.61 -9.24 -2.18
C SER A 119 -4.42 -8.66 -1.43
N LEU A 120 -3.78 -9.49 -0.61
CA LEU A 120 -2.58 -9.15 0.17
C LEU A 120 -1.35 -9.80 -0.44
N GLY A 121 -0.41 -8.99 -0.92
CA GLY A 121 0.89 -9.42 -1.37
C GLY A 121 1.94 -9.31 -0.26
N LEU A 122 2.72 -10.37 -0.05
CA LEU A 122 3.77 -10.42 0.98
C LEU A 122 5.19 -10.36 0.38
N GLY A 123 5.32 -9.72 -0.78
CA GLY A 123 6.58 -9.50 -1.49
C GLY A 123 7.12 -10.79 -2.14
N ASP A 124 8.44 -10.81 -2.39
CA ASP A 124 9.15 -11.91 -3.06
C ASP A 124 9.39 -13.15 -2.18
N LEU A 125 8.65 -13.28 -1.07
CA LEU A 125 8.80 -14.40 -0.17
C LEU A 125 8.16 -15.64 -0.78
N THR A 126 8.90 -16.75 -0.76
CA THR A 126 8.33 -18.06 -1.05
C THR A 126 7.67 -18.57 0.21
N LEU A 127 6.33 -18.55 0.24
CA LEU A 127 5.53 -18.90 1.41
C LEU A 127 4.34 -19.77 1.02
N ASP A 128 4.05 -20.74 1.88
CA ASP A 128 2.76 -21.41 1.94
C ASP A 128 1.81 -20.65 2.87
N PHE A 129 0.50 -20.75 2.62
CA PHE A 129 -0.51 -20.06 3.44
C PHE A 129 -0.44 -20.45 4.93
N ASP A 130 -0.06 -21.69 5.23
CA ASP A 130 0.09 -22.19 6.60
C ASP A 130 1.27 -21.53 7.36
N GLU A 131 2.17 -20.86 6.65
CA GLU A 131 3.28 -20.11 7.23
C GLU A 131 2.89 -18.67 7.64
N ILE A 132 1.68 -18.24 7.27
CA ILE A 132 1.13 -16.92 7.60
C ILE A 132 0.33 -17.02 8.90
N ALA A 133 0.78 -16.30 9.92
CA ALA A 133 0.08 -16.20 11.18
C ALA A 133 -1.05 -15.17 11.09
N LEU A 134 -2.30 -15.62 11.18
CA LEU A 134 -3.48 -14.77 11.27
C LEU A 134 -3.98 -14.74 12.72
N ARG A 135 -3.85 -13.60 13.40
CA ARG A 135 -4.21 -13.47 14.82
C ARG A 135 -5.26 -12.37 15.00
N GLN A 136 -6.42 -12.74 15.54
CA GLN A 136 -7.46 -11.77 15.91
C GLN A 136 -7.00 -10.89 17.08
N ALA A 137 -7.16 -9.58 16.95
CA ALA A 137 -6.89 -8.58 17.98
C ALA A 137 -8.09 -7.62 18.08
N GLY A 138 -9.06 -7.94 18.93
CA GLY A 138 -10.31 -7.18 18.98
C GLY A 138 -11.10 -7.34 17.68
N ALA A 139 -11.43 -6.24 17.01
CA ALA A 139 -12.09 -6.23 15.70
C ALA A 139 -11.12 -6.45 14.53
N ASP A 140 -9.81 -6.35 14.77
CA ASP A 140 -8.78 -6.33 13.73
C ASP A 140 -8.09 -7.69 13.60
N THR A 141 -7.43 -7.92 12.48
CA THR A 141 -6.54 -9.06 12.27
C THR A 141 -5.10 -8.59 12.15
N VAL A 142 -4.19 -9.21 12.90
CA VAL A 142 -2.75 -9.01 12.73
C VAL A 142 -2.19 -10.13 11.87
N ILE A 143 -1.43 -9.75 10.85
CA ILE A 143 -0.72 -10.64 9.94
C ILE A 143 0.72 -10.75 10.41
N GLY A 144 1.23 -11.98 10.52
CA GLY A 144 2.62 -12.24 10.85
C GLY A 144 3.26 -13.32 9.98
N ILE A 145 4.58 -13.27 9.89
CA ILE A 145 5.43 -14.25 9.20
C ILE A 145 6.55 -14.63 10.16
N GLY A 146 6.66 -15.93 10.48
CA GLY A 146 7.59 -16.39 11.52
C GLY A 146 7.30 -15.71 12.86
N ASP A 147 8.32 -15.06 13.44
CA ASP A 147 8.22 -14.36 14.73
C ASP A 147 7.87 -12.86 14.60
N ARG A 148 7.57 -12.38 13.39
CA ARG A 148 7.33 -10.95 13.13
C ARG A 148 5.89 -10.69 12.72
N ASP A 149 5.33 -9.64 13.30
CA ASP A 149 4.11 -9.01 12.82
C ASP A 149 4.48 -8.03 11.71
N ILE A 150 3.69 -8.02 10.63
CA ILE A 150 4.02 -7.25 9.43
C ILE A 150 2.95 -6.20 9.11
N ALA A 151 1.69 -6.50 9.44
CA ALA A 151 0.58 -5.63 9.14
C ALA A 151 -0.61 -5.90 10.05
N ARG A 152 -1.52 -4.93 10.10
CA ARG A 152 -2.84 -5.07 10.71
C ARG A 152 -3.92 -4.69 9.72
N LEU A 153 -4.89 -5.57 9.56
CA LEU A 153 -6.12 -5.33 8.82
C LEU A 153 -7.19 -4.86 9.80
N ILE A 154 -7.64 -3.63 9.62
CA ILE A 154 -8.59 -2.98 10.53
C ILE A 154 -10.01 -3.49 10.26
N ASN A 155 -10.74 -3.84 11.33
CA ASN A 155 -12.10 -4.39 11.26
C ASN A 155 -12.27 -5.67 10.42
N VAL A 156 -11.19 -6.42 10.19
CA VAL A 156 -11.23 -7.70 9.48
C VAL A 156 -11.20 -8.85 10.49
N ASN A 157 -12.08 -9.83 10.28
CA ASN A 157 -12.10 -11.05 11.09
C ASN A 157 -11.06 -12.06 10.57
N ALA A 158 -10.20 -12.58 11.42
CA ALA A 158 -9.12 -13.47 11.01
C ALA A 158 -9.65 -14.78 10.40
N SER A 159 -10.81 -15.25 10.85
CA SER A 159 -11.44 -16.47 10.36
C SER A 159 -12.19 -16.31 9.03
N SER A 160 -12.38 -15.08 8.55
CA SER A 160 -12.91 -14.85 7.20
C SER A 160 -11.84 -14.91 6.12
N LEU A 161 -10.56 -14.81 6.49
CA LEU A 161 -9.44 -14.86 5.55
C LEU A 161 -9.10 -16.30 5.16
N SER A 162 -8.66 -16.46 3.93
CA SER A 162 -8.31 -17.72 3.29
C SER A 162 -7.09 -17.54 2.39
N ALA A 163 -6.53 -18.63 1.88
CA ALA A 163 -5.45 -18.57 0.90
C ALA A 163 -5.81 -17.77 -0.38
N GLY A 164 -7.11 -17.62 -0.70
CA GLY A 164 -7.57 -16.85 -1.85
C GLY A 164 -7.39 -15.34 -1.70
N ASP A 165 -7.18 -14.86 -0.48
CA ASP A 165 -6.98 -13.44 -0.16
C ASP A 165 -5.51 -13.01 -0.27
N PHE A 166 -4.61 -13.94 -0.60
CA PHE A 166 -3.15 -13.70 -0.60
C PHE A 166 -2.55 -13.97 -1.97
N ILE A 167 -1.68 -13.05 -2.40
CA ILE A 167 -0.81 -13.23 -3.55
C ILE A 167 0.52 -13.80 -3.02
N LEU A 168 0.67 -15.12 -3.15
CA LEU A 168 1.86 -15.85 -2.69
C LEU A 168 2.78 -16.18 -3.87
N ASN A 169 4.09 -16.28 -3.58
CA ASN A 169 5.10 -16.76 -4.54
C ASN A 169 5.14 -15.97 -5.85
N SER A 170 4.78 -14.69 -5.80
CA SER A 170 4.68 -13.81 -6.96
C SER A 170 5.30 -12.47 -6.65
N SER A 171 6.16 -11.99 -7.54
CA SER A 171 6.73 -10.66 -7.43
C SER A 171 5.73 -9.59 -7.85
N PRO A 172 5.67 -8.46 -7.15
CA PRO A 172 4.90 -7.33 -7.62
C PRO A 172 5.46 -6.80 -8.94
N VAL A 173 4.59 -6.55 -9.92
CA VAL A 173 4.97 -5.85 -11.16
C VAL A 173 4.84 -4.35 -10.90
N LEU A 174 5.96 -3.69 -10.65
CA LEU A 174 6.05 -2.22 -10.75
C LEU A 174 6.02 -1.90 -12.25
N ALA A 175 5.09 -1.04 -12.68
CA ALA A 175 4.77 -0.79 -14.10
C ALA A 175 5.99 -0.41 -14.95
#